data_AF-A0A1I3JCV5-F1
#
_entry.id   AF-A0A1I3JCV5-F1
#
_cell.length_a   1.000
_cell.length_b   1.000
_cell.length_c   1.000
_cell.angle_alpha   90.00
_cell.angle_beta   90.00
_cell.angle_gamma   90.00
#
_symmetry.space_group_name_H-M   'P 1'
#
loop_
_entity.id
_entity.type
_entity.pdbx_description
1 polymer ?
#
loop_
_entity_poly.entity_id
_entity_poly.type
_entity_poly.pdbx_seq_one_letter_code
_entity_poly.pdbx_strand_id
1 'polypeptide(L)'
;MEEVLQSPEVGGAEVYADSAYRSNAQEESLLASGHTSQIHEKGARNRRLTDAQTSSNKEKSRVHARVEHVFGSMTNELGGITIRTIGHGRAKVQIGLLNLVYNIKRVATFIRKGYFSFDRVIASEMA
;
A
#
# COMPACT_ATOMS: atom_id res chain seq x y z
N MET A 1 1.40 5.59 16.26
CA MET A 1 1.51 5.48 14.79
C MET A 1 2.84 5.98 14.26
N GLU A 2 3.55 6.83 15.04
CA GLU A 2 4.92 7.28 14.77
C GLU A 2 5.93 6.14 14.60
N GLU A 3 5.67 4.98 15.21
CA GLU A 3 6.54 3.78 15.13
C GLU A 3 6.53 3.09 13.74
N VAL A 4 5.59 3.42 12.85
CA VAL A 4 5.43 2.76 11.54
C VAL A 4 5.87 3.65 10.38
N LEU A 5 5.88 4.96 10.55
CA LEU A 5 6.21 5.91 9.48
C LEU A 5 7.73 6.06 9.37
N GLN A 6 8.23 6.03 8.15
CA GLN A 6 9.63 6.33 7.87
C GLN A 6 9.85 7.84 8.02
N SER A 7 10.98 8.24 8.62
CA SER A 7 11.31 9.65 8.80
C SER A 7 11.21 10.43 7.49
N PRO A 8 10.67 11.66 7.49
CA PRO A 8 10.50 12.47 6.28
C PRO A 8 11.81 12.65 5.50
N GLU A 9 12.91 12.78 6.24
CA GLU A 9 14.27 13.01 5.73
C GLU A 9 14.82 11.86 4.88
N VAL A 10 14.33 10.62 5.11
CA VAL A 10 14.81 9.41 4.44
C VAL A 10 13.92 9.04 3.23
N GLY A 11 12.85 9.81 2.97
CA GLY A 11 11.95 9.59 1.82
C GLY A 11 10.54 9.13 2.18
N GLY A 12 10.03 9.49 3.36
CA GLY A 12 8.68 9.17 3.83
C GLY A 12 7.74 10.37 4.01
N ALA A 13 8.10 11.55 3.49
CA ALA A 13 7.41 12.79 3.84
C ALA A 13 5.92 12.82 3.49
N GLU A 14 5.46 12.10 2.46
CA GLU A 14 4.03 12.02 2.10
C GLU A 14 3.36 10.75 2.65
N VAL A 15 2.28 10.93 3.41
CA VAL A 15 1.55 9.82 4.04
C VAL A 15 0.20 9.60 3.37
N TYR A 16 0.06 8.46 2.69
CA TYR A 16 -1.17 8.04 2.02
C TYR A 16 -1.97 7.07 2.89
N ALA A 17 -3.25 7.35 3.10
CA ALA A 17 -4.17 6.44 3.77
C ALA A 17 -5.63 6.70 3.32
N ASP A 18 -6.51 5.76 3.62
CA ASP A 18 -7.94 5.95 3.40
C ASP A 18 -8.56 6.89 4.45
N SER A 19 -9.77 7.37 4.16
CA SER A 19 -10.46 8.36 4.99
C SER A 19 -10.76 7.94 6.44
N ALA A 20 -10.74 6.65 6.77
CA ALA A 20 -10.92 6.17 8.14
C ALA A 20 -9.75 6.54 9.05
N TYR A 21 -8.56 6.79 8.49
CA TYR A 21 -7.38 7.27 9.21
C TYR A 21 -7.33 8.80 9.32
N ARG A 22 -8.36 9.51 8.82
CA ARG A 22 -8.41 10.97 8.89
C ARG A 22 -9.10 11.42 10.17
N SER A 23 -8.35 12.02 11.08
CA SER A 23 -8.87 12.72 12.26
C SER A 23 -8.04 13.97 12.53
N ASN A 24 -8.61 14.95 13.22
CA ASN A 24 -7.90 16.20 13.54
C ASN A 24 -6.59 15.92 14.30
N ALA A 25 -6.64 15.04 15.31
CA ALA A 25 -5.46 14.64 16.08
C ALA A 25 -4.39 13.99 15.20
N GLN A 26 -4.79 13.25 14.17
CA GLN A 26 -3.87 12.58 13.28
C GLN A 26 -3.25 13.53 12.25
N GLU A 27 -4.03 14.47 11.73
CA GLU A 27 -3.52 15.55 10.87
C GLU A 27 -2.54 16.45 11.64
N GLU A 28 -2.84 16.79 12.90
CA GLU A 28 -1.93 17.53 13.78
C GLU A 28 -0.63 16.75 14.06
N SER A 29 -0.75 15.45 14.32
CA SER A 29 0.43 14.58 14.55
C SER A 29 1.31 14.45 13.30
N LEU A 30 0.70 14.34 12.10
CA LEU A 30 1.45 14.31 10.84
C LEU A 30 2.19 15.63 10.61
N LEU A 31 1.52 16.76 10.84
CA LEU A 31 2.15 18.08 10.72
C LEU A 31 3.30 18.26 11.71
N ALA A 32 3.09 17.88 12.98
CA ALA A 32 4.11 17.99 14.03
C ALA A 32 5.36 17.14 13.75
N SER A 33 5.18 16.00 13.07
CA SER A 33 6.27 15.10 12.68
C SER A 33 6.87 15.43 11.30
N GLY A 34 6.46 16.53 10.66
CA GLY A 34 6.99 16.98 9.37
C GLY A 34 6.46 16.22 8.16
N HIS A 35 5.36 15.48 8.30
CA HIS A 35 4.73 14.74 7.22
C HIS A 35 3.61 15.54 6.54
N THR A 36 3.48 15.37 5.23
CA THR A 36 2.39 15.89 4.41
C THR A 36 1.28 14.83 4.31
N SER A 37 0.08 15.16 4.78
CA SER A 37 -1.07 14.26 4.71
C SER A 37 -1.61 14.17 3.28
N GLN A 38 -1.52 12.97 2.71
CA GLN A 38 -2.19 12.56 1.48
C GLN A 38 -3.37 11.62 1.79
N ILE A 39 -3.94 11.73 3.00
CA ILE A 39 -5.09 10.94 3.42
C ILE A 39 -6.35 11.43 2.69
N HIS A 40 -7.21 10.50 2.26
CA HIS A 40 -8.45 10.84 1.56
C HIS A 40 -9.45 11.58 2.47
N GLU A 41 -10.18 12.52 1.87
CA GLU A 41 -11.29 13.21 2.52
C GLU A 41 -12.61 12.52 2.22
N LYS A 42 -13.46 12.38 3.24
CA LYS A 42 -14.79 11.77 3.08
C LYS A 42 -15.88 12.79 3.37
N GLY A 43 -16.83 12.90 2.45
CA GLY A 43 -18.04 13.68 2.68
C GLY A 43 -18.89 13.03 3.78
N ALA A 44 -19.57 13.85 4.57
CA ALA A 44 -20.50 13.40 5.61
C ALA A 44 -21.93 13.81 5.27
N ARG A 45 -22.90 13.31 6.05
CA ARG A 45 -24.31 13.71 5.90
C ARG A 45 -24.41 15.22 6.02
N ASN A 46 -25.01 15.87 5.01
CA ASN A 46 -25.14 17.33 4.90
C ASN A 46 -23.81 18.11 4.80
N ARG A 47 -22.69 17.42 4.60
CA ARG A 47 -21.36 18.03 4.40
C ARG A 47 -20.68 17.34 3.22
N ARG A 48 -21.08 17.73 2.00
CA ARG A 48 -20.46 17.22 0.78
C ARG A 48 -19.02 17.71 0.67
N LEU A 49 -18.20 16.94 -0.05
CA LEU A 49 -16.86 17.39 -0.43
C LEU A 49 -16.99 18.62 -1.33
N THR A 50 -16.10 19.57 -1.12
CA THR A 50 -15.89 20.69 -2.04
C THR A 50 -15.23 20.20 -3.33
N ASP A 51 -15.29 21.00 -4.39
CA ASP A 51 -14.66 20.68 -5.67
C ASP A 51 -13.14 20.54 -5.52
N ALA A 52 -12.52 21.37 -4.67
CA ALA A 52 -11.09 21.29 -4.36
C ALA A 52 -10.72 19.97 -3.67
N GLN A 53 -11.50 19.54 -2.66
CA GLN A 53 -11.29 18.27 -1.98
C GLN A 53 -11.51 17.08 -2.92
N THR A 54 -12.49 17.18 -3.82
CA THR A 54 -12.76 16.14 -4.83
C THR A 54 -11.59 16.03 -5.82
N SER A 55 -11.04 17.16 -6.28
CA SER A 55 -9.86 17.17 -7.16
C SER A 55 -8.63 16.59 -6.45
N SER A 56 -8.38 16.98 -5.21
CA SER A 56 -7.28 16.43 -4.40
C SER A 56 -7.43 14.91 -4.21
N ASN A 57 -8.64 14.44 -3.86
CA ASN A 57 -8.90 13.00 -3.75
C ASN A 57 -8.66 12.26 -5.06
N LYS A 58 -9.01 12.84 -6.21
CA LYS A 58 -8.78 12.25 -7.54
C LYS A 58 -7.29 12.05 -7.81
N GLU A 59 -6.44 12.98 -7.42
CA GLU A 59 -4.98 12.84 -7.52
C GLU A 59 -4.46 11.73 -6.62
N LYS A 60 -4.87 11.73 -5.34
CA LYS A 60 -4.54 10.69 -4.35
C LYS A 60 -4.96 9.28 -4.81
N SER A 61 -6.10 9.17 -5.50
CA SER A 61 -6.63 7.90 -6.00
C SER A 61 -5.71 7.18 -6.99
N ARG A 62 -4.81 7.87 -7.70
CA ARG A 62 -3.82 7.22 -8.59
C ARG A 62 -2.83 6.35 -7.81
N VAL A 63 -2.46 6.78 -6.60
CA VAL A 63 -1.60 6.00 -5.70
C VAL A 63 -2.43 4.87 -5.07
N HIS A 64 -3.64 5.19 -4.59
CA HIS A 64 -4.53 4.23 -3.96
C HIS A 64 -4.85 3.03 -4.87
N ALA A 65 -5.19 3.27 -6.15
CA ALA A 65 -5.52 2.22 -7.11
C ALA A 65 -4.36 1.22 -7.31
N ARG A 66 -3.11 1.65 -7.19
CA ARG A 66 -1.93 0.76 -7.28
C ARG A 66 -1.84 -0.18 -6.08
N VAL A 67 -2.24 0.29 -4.90
CA VAL A 67 -2.28 -0.48 -3.66
C VAL A 67 -3.49 -1.42 -3.65
N GLU A 68 -4.69 -0.91 -3.97
CA GLU A 68 -5.91 -1.71 -4.07
C GLU A 68 -5.77 -2.85 -5.07
N HIS A 69 -5.05 -2.64 -6.18
CA HIS A 69 -4.77 -3.69 -7.15
C HIS A 69 -4.09 -4.93 -6.52
N VAL A 70 -3.21 -4.72 -5.54
CA VAL A 70 -2.55 -5.82 -4.80
C VAL A 70 -3.60 -6.64 -4.07
N PHE A 71 -4.43 -5.99 -3.27
CA PHE A 71 -5.48 -6.63 -2.48
C PHE A 71 -6.56 -7.26 -3.37
N GLY A 72 -6.90 -6.64 -4.49
CA GLY A 72 -7.81 -7.19 -5.49
C GLY A 72 -7.28 -8.49 -6.10
N SER A 73 -6.00 -8.54 -6.48
CA SER A 73 -5.40 -9.78 -6.99
C SER A 73 -5.33 -10.87 -5.92
N MET A 74 -4.94 -10.52 -4.69
CA MET A 74 -4.95 -11.49 -3.58
C MET A 74 -6.35 -12.04 -3.31
N THR A 75 -7.36 -11.17 -3.29
CA THR A 75 -8.74 -11.55 -3.01
C THR A 75 -9.32 -12.44 -4.10
N ASN A 76 -9.13 -12.06 -5.37
CA ASN A 76 -9.75 -12.75 -6.50
C ASN A 76 -9.00 -14.00 -6.93
N GLU A 77 -7.66 -14.02 -6.81
CA GLU A 77 -6.82 -15.05 -7.43
C GLU A 77 -6.10 -15.95 -6.41
N LEU A 78 -5.95 -15.52 -5.15
CA LEU A 78 -5.22 -16.28 -4.12
C LEU A 78 -6.14 -16.89 -3.05
N GLY A 79 -7.44 -16.99 -3.33
CA GLY A 79 -8.42 -17.60 -2.41
C GLY A 79 -8.86 -16.69 -1.26
N GLY A 80 -8.62 -15.38 -1.36
CA GLY A 80 -9.00 -14.39 -0.36
C GLY A 80 -7.84 -13.90 0.51
N ILE A 81 -8.06 -12.78 1.19
CA ILE A 81 -7.11 -12.19 2.16
C ILE A 81 -7.42 -12.59 3.61
N THR A 82 -8.51 -13.33 3.85
CA THR A 82 -8.97 -13.70 5.18
C THR A 82 -8.18 -14.88 5.74
N ILE A 83 -7.49 -14.64 6.85
CA ILE A 83 -6.68 -15.64 7.56
C ILE A 83 -7.49 -16.27 8.69
N ARG A 84 -7.61 -17.60 8.68
CA ARG A 84 -8.34 -18.38 9.70
C ARG A 84 -7.45 -19.29 10.54
N THR A 85 -6.12 -19.12 10.45
CA THR A 85 -5.17 -19.95 11.22
C THR A 85 -5.20 -19.60 12.70
N ILE A 86 -5.16 -20.62 13.55
CA ILE A 86 -4.98 -20.46 14.99
C ILE A 86 -3.50 -20.18 15.29
N GLY A 87 -3.21 -19.10 16.02
CA GLY A 87 -1.86 -18.73 16.45
C GLY A 87 -1.18 -17.64 15.60
N HIS A 88 -0.62 -16.63 16.28
CA HIS A 88 -0.02 -15.44 15.64
C HIS A 88 1.12 -15.78 14.67
N GLY A 89 2.03 -16.69 15.05
CA GLY A 89 3.15 -17.07 14.19
C GLY A 89 2.70 -17.68 12.85
N ARG A 90 1.65 -18.50 12.89
CA ARG A 90 1.07 -19.12 11.68
C ARG A 90 0.38 -18.09 10.80
N ALA A 91 -0.36 -17.16 11.41
CA ALA A 91 -0.96 -16.05 10.69
C ALA A 91 0.10 -15.18 10.00
N LYS A 92 1.20 -14.85 10.70
CA LYS A 92 2.31 -14.08 10.14
C LYS A 92 2.95 -14.76 8.93
N VAL A 93 3.17 -16.07 9.00
CA VAL A 93 3.68 -16.85 7.86
C VAL A 93 2.70 -16.80 6.69
N GLN A 94 1.40 -16.98 6.94
CA GLN A 94 0.39 -16.92 5.88
C GLN A 94 0.32 -15.54 5.20
N ILE A 95 0.40 -14.45 5.98
CA ILE A 95 0.51 -13.08 5.42
C ILE A 95 1.76 -12.97 4.54
N GLY A 96 2.90 -13.47 5.01
CA GLY A 96 4.16 -13.45 4.25
C GLY A 96 4.04 -14.21 2.93
N LEU A 97 3.45 -15.40 2.94
CA LEU A 97 3.24 -16.22 1.74
C LEU A 97 2.29 -15.55 0.74
N LEU A 98 1.21 -14.92 1.18
CA LEU A 98 0.30 -14.17 0.30
C LEU A 98 1.05 -13.03 -0.43
N ASN A 99 1.84 -12.26 0.30
CA ASN A 99 2.66 -11.19 -0.26
C ASN A 99 3.71 -11.74 -1.25
N LEU A 100 4.38 -12.83 -0.89
CA LEU A 100 5.39 -13.47 -1.76
C LEU A 100 4.78 -13.94 -3.08
N VAL A 101 3.65 -14.67 -3.02
CA VAL A 101 2.98 -15.18 -4.22
C VAL A 101 2.51 -14.02 -5.11
N TYR A 102 1.94 -12.96 -4.53
CA TYR A 102 1.56 -11.77 -5.30
C TYR A 102 2.77 -11.17 -6.03
N ASN A 103 3.89 -10.98 -5.32
CA ASN A 103 5.10 -10.39 -5.91
C ASN A 103 5.67 -11.24 -7.05
N ILE A 104 5.72 -12.58 -6.89
CA ILE A 104 6.16 -13.50 -7.95
C ILE A 104 5.25 -13.38 -9.19
N LYS A 105 3.93 -13.39 -8.99
CA LYS A 105 2.96 -13.25 -10.10
C LYS A 105 3.09 -11.90 -10.81
N ARG A 106 3.30 -10.83 -10.04
CA ARG A 106 3.49 -9.48 -10.58
C ARG A 106 4.75 -9.40 -11.43
N VAL A 107 5.87 -9.94 -10.94
CA VAL A 107 7.13 -10.03 -11.68
C VAL A 107 6.95 -10.84 -12.97
N ALA A 108 6.35 -12.03 -12.91
CA ALA A 108 6.08 -12.83 -14.09
C ALA A 108 5.22 -12.09 -15.13
N THR A 109 4.24 -11.30 -14.66
CA THR A 109 3.43 -10.44 -15.53
C THR A 109 4.25 -9.36 -16.20
N PHE A 110 5.19 -8.75 -15.47
CA PHE A 110 6.07 -7.73 -16.02
C PHE A 110 7.02 -8.28 -17.09
N ILE A 111 7.59 -9.47 -16.86
CA ILE A 111 8.38 -10.18 -17.87
C ILE A 111 7.55 -10.43 -19.12
N ARG A 112 6.35 -11.00 -18.98
CA ARG A 112 5.45 -11.31 -20.11
C ARG A 112 5.04 -10.07 -20.91
N LYS A 113 4.93 -8.91 -20.24
CA LYS A 113 4.60 -7.63 -20.86
C LYS A 113 5.83 -6.88 -21.39
N GLY A 114 7.05 -7.41 -21.22
CA GLY A 114 8.28 -6.81 -21.71
C GLY A 114 8.71 -5.56 -20.94
N TYR A 115 8.26 -5.36 -19.69
CA TYR A 115 8.66 -4.19 -18.90
C TYR A 115 10.09 -4.29 -18.37
N PHE A 116 10.61 -5.49 -18.17
CA PHE A 116 12.02 -5.76 -17.93
C PHE A 116 12.34 -7.24 -18.19
N SER A 117 13.59 -7.53 -18.55
CA SER A 117 14.13 -8.88 -18.66
C SER A 117 14.97 -9.21 -17.43
N PHE A 118 14.95 -10.48 -17.02
CA PHE A 118 16.02 -10.99 -16.16
C PHE A 118 17.13 -11.51 -17.07
N ASP A 119 18.30 -10.90 -16.97
CA ASP A 119 19.50 -11.60 -17.37
C ASP A 119 19.69 -12.75 -16.38
N ARG A 120 19.96 -13.96 -16.90
CA ARG A 120 20.19 -15.11 -16.03
C ARG A 120 21.33 -14.75 -15.09
N VAL A 121 21.05 -14.69 -13.78
CA VAL A 121 22.11 -14.71 -12.78
C VAL A 121 22.65 -16.13 -12.80
N ILE A 122 23.67 -16.36 -13.63
CA ILE A 122 24.48 -17.57 -13.57
C ILE A 122 25.16 -17.48 -12.21
N ALA A 123 24.84 -18.40 -11.30
CA ALA A 123 25.59 -18.53 -10.06
C ALA A 123 27.07 -18.64 -10.44
N SER A 124 27.93 -17.77 -9.88
CA SER A 124 29.36 -17.89 -10.19
C SER A 124 29.78 -19.31 -9.83
N GLU A 125 30.49 -19.98 -10.73
CA GLU A 125 31.10 -21.27 -10.41
C GLU A 125 31.83 -21.10 -9.07
N MET A 126 31.39 -21.87 -8.08
CA MET A 126 32.05 -21.90 -6.78
C MET A 126 33.41 -22.55 -7.02
N ALA A 127 34.46 -21.73 -7.04
CA ALA A 127 35.85 -22.16 -7.05
C ALA A 127 36.23 -22.81 -5.72
#